data_AF-A0A0F9M9Z4-F1
#
_entry.id   AF-A0A0F9M9Z4-F1
#
_cell.length_a   1.000
_cell.length_b   1.000
_cell.length_c   1.000
_cell.angle_alpha   90.00
_cell.angle_beta   90.00
_cell.angle_gamma   90.00
#
_symmetry.space_group_name_H-M   'P 1'
#
loop_
_entity.id
_entity.type
_entity.pdbx_description
1 polymer ?
#
loop_
_entity_poly.entity_id
_entity_poly.type
_entity_poly.pdbx_seq_one_letter_code
_entity_poly.pdbx_strand_id
1 'polypeptide(L)' 'MTEYQTISLMQSSTSEDDWNDNCDKVKAANNGKYPTYWFMAIIVSGLMGKVQETW' A
#
# COMPACT_ATOMS: atom_id res chain seq x y z
N MET A 1 6.43 -2.17 9.94
CA MET A 1 5.75 -3.03 8.94
C MET A 1 6.80 -3.50 7.93
N THR A 2 6.81 -4.78 7.55
CA THR A 2 7.74 -5.29 6.52
C THR A 2 7.18 -5.10 5.12
N GLU A 3 8.00 -5.26 4.08
CA GLU A 3 7.56 -5.16 2.68
C GLU A 3 6.41 -6.10 2.36
N TYR A 4 6.53 -7.37 2.75
CA TYR A 4 5.47 -8.36 2.59
C TYR A 4 4.16 -7.96 3.27
N GLN A 5 4.24 -7.46 4.52
CA GLN A 5 3.06 -6.98 5.25
C GLN A 5 2.43 -5.77 4.57
N THR A 6 3.24 -4.83 4.07
CA THR A 6 2.75 -3.66 3.33
C THR A 6 2.03 -4.08 2.06
N ILE A 7 2.62 -4.96 1.24
CA ILE A 7 2.01 -5.44 -0.01
C ILE A 7 0.68 -6.15 0.30
N SER A 8 0.68 -7.07 1.26
CA SER A 8 -0.53 -7.80 1.65
C SER A 8 -1.63 -6.87 2.16
N LEU A 9 -1.27 -5.81 2.90
CA LEU A 9 -2.23 -4.81 3.36
C LEU A 9 -2.80 -4.02 2.18
N MET A 10 -1.95 -3.51 1.29
CA MET A 10 -2.41 -2.75 0.12
C MET A 10 -3.30 -3.59 -0.80
N GLN A 11 -3.00 -4.87 -0.97
CA GLN A 11 -3.82 -5.84 -1.72
C GLN A 11 -5.21 -6.08 -1.15
N SER A 12 -5.42 -5.81 0.15
CA SER A 12 -6.72 -6.01 0.80
C SER A 12 -7.71 -4.87 0.59
N SER A 13 -7.30 -3.81 -0.12
CA SER A 13 -8.16 -2.65 -0.35
C SER A 13 -9.28 -2.98 -1.34
N THR A 14 -10.52 -2.66 -0.99
CA THR A 14 -11.72 -2.93 -1.82
C THR A 14 -12.46 -1.66 -2.24
N SER A 15 -11.85 -0.49 -2.00
CA SER A 15 -12.35 0.84 -2.37
C SER A 15 -11.23 1.87 -2.27
N GLU A 16 -11.51 3.11 -2.71
CA GLU A 16 -10.53 4.22 -2.65
C GLU A 16 -10.22 4.60 -1.22
N ASP A 17 -11.27 4.63 -0.42
CA ASP A 17 -11.19 4.93 0.99
C ASP A 17 -10.38 3.84 1.71
N ASP A 18 -10.57 2.55 1.39
CA ASP A 18 -9.74 1.48 1.96
C ASP A 18 -8.26 1.64 1.57
N TRP A 19 -7.98 2.00 0.32
CA TRP A 19 -6.62 2.21 -0.16
C TRP A 19 -5.94 3.37 0.58
N ASN A 20 -6.66 4.47 0.76
CA ASN A 20 -6.19 5.65 1.47
C ASN A 20 -5.94 5.35 2.96
N ASP A 21 -6.89 4.68 3.61
CA ASP A 21 -6.76 4.24 5.00
C ASP A 21 -5.57 3.30 5.18
N ASN A 22 -5.34 2.39 4.23
CA ASN A 22 -4.20 1.48 4.26
C ASN A 22 -2.88 2.22 4.02
N CYS A 23 -2.84 3.22 3.13
CA CYS A 23 -1.68 4.10 2.98
C CYS A 23 -1.32 4.80 4.30
N ASP A 24 -2.32 5.28 5.03
CA ASP A 24 -2.11 5.97 6.31
C ASP A 24 -1.65 5.01 7.41
N LYS A 25 -2.17 3.77 7.45
CA LYS A 25 -1.64 2.71 8.33
C LYS A 25 -0.16 2.42 8.03
N VAL A 26 0.23 2.39 6.75
CA VAL A 26 1.64 2.17 6.35
C VAL A 26 2.52 3.33 6.83
N LYS A 27 2.09 4.58 6.61
CA LYS A 27 2.84 5.75 7.10
C LYS A 27 2.95 5.75 8.62
N ALA A 28 1.85 5.49 9.33
CA ALA A 28 1.82 5.45 10.79
C ALA A 28 2.79 4.40 11.34
N ALA A 29 2.83 3.21 10.71
CA ALA A 29 3.76 2.14 11.06
C ALA A 29 5.24 2.44 10.72
N ASN A 30 5.52 3.57 10.08
CA ASN A 30 6.84 3.95 9.61
C ASN A 30 7.13 5.46 9.85
N ASN A 31 6.76 5.93 11.05
CA ASN A 31 7.05 7.28 11.56
C ASN A 31 6.53 8.41 10.66
N GLY A 32 5.32 8.25 10.13
CA GLY A 32 4.66 9.23 9.26
C GLY A 32 5.20 9.28 7.83
N LYS A 33 6.05 8.31 7.43
CA LYS A 33 6.67 8.25 6.10
C LYS A 33 6.41 6.90 5.45
N TYR A 34 6.44 6.85 4.13
CA TYR A 34 6.48 5.56 3.46
C TYR A 34 7.85 4.88 3.66
N PRO A 35 7.88 3.53 3.74
CA PRO A 35 9.13 2.79 3.80
C PRO A 35 9.94 2.94 2.50
N THR A 36 11.25 2.75 2.56
CA THR A 36 12.16 2.97 1.40
C THR A 36 11.83 2.10 0.18
N TYR A 37 11.27 0.90 0.41
CA TYR A 37 10.84 -0.01 -0.66
C TYR A 37 9.49 0.39 -1.30
N TRP A 38 8.73 1.33 -0.72
CA TRP A 38 7.35 1.65 -1.13
C TRP A 38 7.21 1.89 -2.63
N PHE A 39 8.07 2.74 -3.19
CA PHE A 39 7.98 3.10 -4.60
C PHE A 39 8.17 1.87 -5.50
N MET A 40 9.14 1.01 -5.18
CA MET A 40 9.37 -0.22 -5.94
C MET A 40 8.23 -1.24 -5.74
N ALA A 41 7.82 -1.45 -4.49
CA ALA A 41 6.86 -2.48 -4.12
C ALA A 41 5.41 -2.17 -4.52
N ILE A 42 5.01 -0.89 -4.53
CA ILE A 42 3.61 -0.48 -4.73
C ILE A 42 3.39 0.19 -6.09
N ILE A 43 4.31 1.05 -6.51
CA ILE A 43 4.15 1.85 -7.74
C ILE A 43 4.78 1.14 -8.93
N VAL A 44 6.10 0.87 -8.89
CA VAL A 44 6.82 0.26 -10.02
C VAL A 44 6.36 -1.18 -10.30
N SER A 45 5.99 -1.93 -9.27
CA SER A 45 5.45 -3.29 -9.41
C SER A 45 4.09 -3.35 -10.15
N GLY A 46 3.44 -2.19 -10.33
CA GLY A 46 2.07 -2.10 -10.86
C GLY A 46 1.00 -2.57 -9.88
N LEU A 47 1.34 -2.78 -8.60
CA LEU A 47 0.37 -3.24 -7.60
C LEU A 47 -0.81 -2.28 -7.47
N MET A 48 -0.55 -0.97 -7.42
CA MET A 48 -1.62 0.05 -7.36
C MET A 48 -2.62 -0.11 -8.50
N GLY A 49 -2.15 -0.21 -9.75
CA GLY A 49 -3.02 -0.40 -10.91
C GLY A 49 -3.84 -1.69 -10.82
N LYS A 50 -3.19 -2.81 -10.45
CA LYS A 50 -3.88 -4.10 -10.29
C LYS A 50 -4.97 -4.07 -9.23
N VAL A 51 -4.70 -3.41 -8.11
CA VAL A 51 -5.68 -3.28 -7.04
C VAL A 51 -6.81 -2.39 -7.54
N GLN A 52 -6.53 -1.22 -8.12
CA GLN A 52 -7.53 -0.30 -8.70
C GLN A 52 -8.47 -0.95 -9.75
N GLU A 53 -8.01 -1.94 -10.51
CA GLU A 53 -8.87 -2.67 -11.44
C GLU A 53 -9.93 -3.56 -10.76
N THR A 54 -9.77 -3.83 -9.46
CA THR A 54 -10.56 -4.81 -8.70
C THR A 54 -11.53 -4.21 -7.69
N TRP A 55 -11.56 -2.87 -7.55
CA TRP A 55 -12.52 -2.15 -6.70
C TRP A 55 -13.19 -0.98 -7.40
#